data_AF-A0A933YHB3-F1
#
_entry.id   AF-A0A933YHB3-F1
#
_cell.length_a   1.000
_cell.length_b   1.000
_cell.length_c   1.000
_cell.angle_alpha   90.00
_cell.angle_beta   90.00
_cell.angle_gamma   90.00
#
_symmetry.space_group_name_H-M   'P 1'
#
loop_
_entity.id
_entity.type
_entity.pdbx_description
1 polymer ?
#
loop_
_entity_poly.entity_id
_entity_poly.type
_entity_poly.pdbx_seq_one_letter_code
_entity_poly.pdbx_strand_id
1 'polypeptide(L)' 'LSESEIDAYIATGEAQSVAGAYAIQGGASSFVKRIEGDFYSIVGLPLARIVEELVKFGVHSVR' A
#
# COMPACT_ATOMS: atom_id res chain seq x y z
N LEU A 1 -6.94 -4.44 -17.10
CA LEU A 1 -5.84 -3.66 -17.68
C LEU A 1 -5.62 -4.19 -19.08
N SER A 2 -5.47 -3.32 -20.06
CA SER A 2 -4.98 -3.72 -21.39
C SER A 2 -3.50 -4.06 -21.33
N GLU A 3 -2.99 -4.79 -22.32
CA GLU A 3 -1.55 -5.05 -22.45
C GLU A 3 -0.75 -3.74 -22.48
N SER A 4 -1.24 -2.73 -23.20
CA SER A 4 -0.60 -1.41 -23.26
C SER A 4 -0.51 -0.71 -21.90
N GLU A 5 -1.49 -0.86 -21.01
CA GLU A 5 -1.45 -0.31 -19.66
C GLU A 5 -0.44 -1.06 -18.78
N ILE A 6 -0.35 -2.38 -18.95
CA ILE A 6 0.60 -3.23 -18.23
C ILE A 6 2.04 -2.90 -18.66
N ASP A 7 2.30 -2.83 -19.96
CA ASP A 7 3.62 -2.51 -20.50
C ASP A 7 4.07 -1.11 -20.08
N ALA A 8 3.17 -0.13 -20.15
CA ALA A 8 3.45 1.23 -19.68
C ALA A 8 3.78 1.26 -18.18
N TYR A 9 3.06 0.49 -17.35
CA TYR A 9 3.35 0.40 -15.92
C TYR A 9 4.69 -0.30 -15.65
N ILE A 10 4.99 -1.41 -16.32
CA ILE A 10 6.27 -2.12 -16.17
C ILE A 10 7.45 -1.21 -16.56
N ALA A 11 7.29 -0.39 -17.61
CA ALA A 11 8.31 0.55 -18.06
C ALA A 11 8.66 1.62 -17.02
N THR A 12 7.80 1.88 -16.03
CA THR A 12 8.10 2.81 -14.92
C THR A 12 9.15 2.28 -13.95
N GLY A 13 9.36 0.95 -13.91
CA GLY A 13 10.22 0.28 -12.94
C GLY A 13 9.58 0.01 -11.58
N GLU A 14 8.43 0.61 -11.26
CA GLU A 14 7.78 0.46 -9.94
C GLU A 14 7.44 -1.00 -9.59
N ALA A 15 7.11 -1.80 -10.59
CA ALA A 15 6.76 -3.21 -10.42
C ALA A 15 7.90 -4.08 -9.85
N GLN A 16 9.16 -3.64 -9.97
CA GLN A 16 10.35 -4.47 -9.69
C GLN A 16 10.75 -4.48 -8.22
N SER A 17 10.33 -3.47 -7.45
CA SER A 17 10.71 -3.29 -6.05
C SER A 17 9.61 -3.65 -5.04
N VAL A 18 8.53 -4.27 -5.50
CA VAL A 18 7.34 -4.55 -4.66
C VAL A 18 6.83 -5.98 -4.86
N ALA A 19 6.30 -6.56 -3.78
CA ALA A 19 5.61 -7.83 -3.87
C ALA A 19 4.32 -7.68 -4.69
N GLY A 20 4.03 -8.66 -5.57
CA GLY A 20 2.84 -8.63 -6.41
C GLY A 20 2.89 -7.64 -7.58
N ALA A 21 4.05 -7.03 -7.85
CA ALA A 21 4.28 -6.12 -8.98
C ALA A 21 3.24 -4.98 -9.03
N TYR A 22 2.85 -4.45 -7.87
CA TYR A 22 1.84 -3.41 -7.75
C TYR A 22 2.17 -2.48 -6.57
N ALA A 23 2.44 -1.21 -6.87
CA ALA A 23 2.73 -0.19 -5.87
C ALA A 23 1.51 0.72 -5.64
N ILE A 24 0.76 0.51 -4.55
CA ILE A 24 -0.46 1.28 -4.21
C ILE A 24 -0.19 2.79 -4.02
N GLN A 25 1.04 3.15 -3.66
CA GLN A 25 1.47 4.55 -3.50
C GLN A 25 2.03 5.17 -4.80
N GLY A 26 2.21 4.36 -5.84
CA GLY A 26 2.75 4.78 -7.13
C GLY A 26 1.70 4.79 -8.24
N GLY A 27 2.15 4.67 -9.50
CA GLY A 27 1.28 4.68 -10.68
C GLY A 27 0.21 3.59 -10.69
N ALA A 28 0.47 2.49 -9.98
CA ALA A 28 -0.47 1.39 -9.85
C ALA A 28 -1.78 1.81 -9.13
N SER A 29 -1.76 2.86 -8.30
CA SER A 29 -2.96 3.41 -7.63
C SER A 29 -4.12 3.67 -8.59
N SER A 30 -3.83 4.08 -9.82
CA SER A 30 -4.81 4.36 -10.87
C SER A 30 -5.63 3.14 -11.31
N PHE A 31 -5.13 1.93 -11.06
CA PHE A 31 -5.77 0.67 -11.45
C PHE A 31 -6.69 0.09 -10.37
N VAL A 32 -6.64 0.60 -9.14
CA VAL A 32 -7.42 0.06 -8.01
C VAL A 32 -8.85 0.56 -8.04
N LYS A 33 -9.79 -0.39 -8.15
CA LYS A 33 -11.22 -0.09 -8.18
C LYS A 33 -11.84 0.02 -6.78
N ARG A 34 -11.31 -0.74 -5.82
CA ARG A 34 -11.82 -0.82 -4.46
C ARG A 34 -10.76 -1.38 -3.53
N ILE A 35 -10.79 -0.92 -2.29
CA ILE A 35 -10.03 -1.48 -1.17
C ILE A 35 -11.05 -1.99 -0.15
N GLU A 36 -10.81 -3.17 0.40
CA GLU A 36 -11.59 -3.73 1.50
C GLU A 36 -10.63 -4.10 2.63
N GLY A 37 -10.80 -3.46 3.78
CA GLY A 37 -9.86 -3.53 4.90
C GLY A 37 -9.09 -2.24 5.13
N ASP A 38 -7.94 -2.34 5.79
CA ASP A 38 -7.08 -1.20 6.14
C ASP A 38 -6.07 -0.88 5.03
N PHE A 39 -6.15 0.33 4.50
CA PHE A 39 -5.21 0.84 3.49
C PHE A 39 -3.76 0.81 3.96
N TYR A 40 -3.50 1.16 5.22
CA TYR A 40 -2.13 1.24 5.73
C TYR A 40 -1.47 -0.13 5.85
N SER A 41 -2.27 -1.17 6.09
CA SER A 41 -1.81 -2.56 5.98
C SER A 41 -1.26 -2.88 4.58
N ILE A 42 -1.87 -2.35 3.50
CA ILE A 42 -1.39 -2.53 2.11
C ILE A 42 -0.08 -1.77 1.90
N VAL A 43 0.03 -0.56 2.45
CA VAL A 43 1.27 0.23 2.43
C VAL A 43 2.41 -0.48 3.18
N GLY A 44 2.08 -1.39 4.11
CA GLY A 44 3.03 -2.26 4.80
C GLY A 44 3.05 -2.09 6.32
N LEU A 45 2.20 -1.22 6.88
CA LEU A 45 2.13 -1.00 8.32
C LEU A 45 0.68 -0.74 8.78
N PRO A 46 0.03 -1.65 9.53
CA PRO A 46 -1.35 -1.48 9.98
C PRO A 46 -1.45 -0.43 11.10
N LEU A 47 -1.44 0.86 10.73
CA LEU A 47 -1.20 1.96 11.66
C LEU A 47 -2.19 2.00 12.83
N ALA A 48 -3.48 1.90 12.57
CA ALA A 48 -4.51 1.93 13.61
C ALA A 48 -4.30 0.80 14.63
N ARG A 49 -4.11 -0.43 14.14
CA ARG A 49 -3.85 -1.59 14.98
C ARG A 49 -2.55 -1.44 15.77
N ILE A 50 -1.49 -0.91 15.16
CA ILE A 50 -0.23 -0.69 15.86
C ILE A 50 -0.38 0.35 16.97
N VAL A 51 -1.09 1.44 16.73
CA VAL A 51 -1.36 2.44 17.78
C VAL A 51 -2.15 1.80 18.93
N GLU A 52 -3.16 0.99 18.65
CA GLU A 52 -3.90 0.25 19.67
C GLU A 52 -3.00 -0.69 20.48
N GLU A 53 -2.09 -1.42 19.83
CA GLU A 53 -1.13 -2.28 20.54
C GLU A 53 -0.12 -1.47 21.36
N LEU A 54 0.42 -0.38 20.80
CA LEU A 54 1.39 0.49 21.48
C LEU A 54 0.82 1.10 22.77
N VAL A 55 -0.45 1.48 22.78
CA VAL A 55 -1.13 1.98 23.99
C VAL A 55 -1.13 0.93 25.10
N LYS A 56 -1.27 -0.37 24.77
CA LYS A 56 -1.19 -1.46 25.77
C LYS A 56 0.21 -1.59 26.37
N PHE A 57 1.24 -1.17 25.64
CA PHE A 57 2.62 -1.07 26.14
C PHE A 57 2.93 0.27 26.84
N GLY A 58 1.92 1.12 27.06
CA GLY A 58 2.09 2.44 27.68
C GLY A 58 2.71 3.49 26.76
N VAL A 59 2.80 3.22 25.46
CA VAL A 59 3.29 4.17 24.44
C VAL A 59 2.09 4.89 23.85
N HIS A 60 2.00 6.19 24.09
CA HIS A 60 0.93 7.02 23.57
C HIS A 60 1.36 7.77 22.32
N SER A 61 0.48 7.79 21.32
CA SER A 61 0.67 8.64 20.14
C SER A 61 0.68 10.11 20.55
N VAL A 62 1.73 10.83 20.17
CA VAL A 62 1.82 12.29 20.33
C VAL A 62 1.02 12.92 19.19
N ARG A 63 -0.02 13.69 19.54
CA ARG A 63 -0.60 14.66 18.62
C ARG A 63 0.21 15.95 18.68
#